data_AF-A0A6P2EE29-F1
#
_entry.id   AF-A0A6P2EE29-F1
#
_cell.length_a   1.000
_cell.length_b   1.000
_cell.length_c   1.000
_cell.angle_alpha   90.00
_cell.angle_beta   90.00
_cell.angle_gamma   90.00
#
_symmetry.space_group_name_H-M   'P 1'
#
loop_
_entity.id
_entity.type
_entity.pdbx_description
1 polymer ?
#
loop_
_entity_poly.entity_id
_entity_poly.type
_entity_poly.pdbx_seq_one_letter_code
_entity_poly.pdbx_strand_id
1 'polypeptide(L)'
;MEFLHALHLDGIVRKAGTAILVWPFGEVDANAFIRFLLLVRGLPEQVLLVRSHVEYVPHLPLSKQAEVTALGNGMHLVDIRYGFADDPDIPQALRCIDRLDLDPSKLRYYVIDDRAAARSVRGMPMWQRWLFAMLSAMCVSLAEYFRLPEECTTEIQVNARDERSYGTKR
;
A
#
# COMPACT_ATOMS: atom_id res chain seq x y z
N MET A 1 6.24 13.91 0.34
CA MET A 1 6.26 13.73 1.80
C MET A 1 5.82 14.95 2.62
N GLU A 2 5.73 16.17 2.05
CA GLU A 2 5.24 17.36 2.78
C GLU A 2 3.90 17.18 3.51
N PHE A 3 3.01 16.34 2.97
CA PHE A 3 1.70 16.09 3.57
C PHE A 3 1.76 15.46 4.96
N LEU A 4 2.81 14.67 5.27
CA LEU A 4 2.97 14.06 6.59
C LEU A 4 3.20 15.12 7.68
N HIS A 5 3.89 16.21 7.34
CA HIS A 5 4.07 17.33 8.25
C HIS A 5 2.78 18.14 8.40
N ALA A 6 1.98 18.25 7.34
CA ALA A 6 0.70 18.96 7.38
C ALA A 6 -0.35 18.25 8.25
N LEU A 7 -0.29 16.92 8.37
CA LEU A 7 -1.30 16.10 9.05
C LEU A 7 -1.30 16.18 10.59
N HIS A 8 -0.41 16.96 11.24
CA HIS A 8 -0.36 17.16 12.71
C HIS A 8 -0.68 15.87 13.51
N LEU A 9 0.16 14.86 13.33
CA LEU A 9 -0.07 13.50 13.86
C LEU A 9 -0.04 13.43 15.41
N ASP A 10 0.41 14.47 16.09
CA ASP A 10 0.52 14.54 17.56
C ASP A 10 -0.83 14.41 18.29
N GLY A 11 -1.94 14.75 17.63
CA GLY A 11 -3.29 14.62 18.21
C GLY A 11 -3.93 13.23 18.03
N ILE A 12 -3.29 12.30 17.30
CA ILE A 12 -3.88 11.01 16.95
C ILE A 12 -3.54 9.95 18.00
N VAL A 13 -4.56 9.22 18.47
CA VAL A 13 -4.41 8.11 19.42
C VAL A 13 -3.47 7.05 18.86
N ARG A 14 -2.45 6.68 19.64
CA ARG A 14 -1.50 5.62 19.30
C ARG A 14 -2.07 4.23 19.61
N LYS A 15 -1.78 3.25 18.74
CA LYS A 15 -2.21 1.86 18.89
C LYS A 15 -1.01 0.92 18.84
N ALA A 16 -1.04 -0.15 19.63
CA ALA A 16 0.03 -1.14 19.64
C ALA A 16 0.14 -1.88 18.29
N GLY A 17 1.38 -2.21 17.94
CA GLY A 17 1.72 -2.98 16.74
C GLY A 17 2.19 -2.14 15.56
N THR A 18 2.38 -2.80 14.43
CA THR A 18 3.08 -2.23 13.28
C THR A 18 2.22 -2.33 12.03
N ALA A 19 1.98 -1.19 11.38
CA ALA A 19 1.31 -1.16 10.08
C ALA A 19 2.33 -0.99 8.96
N ILE A 20 2.18 -1.79 7.92
CA ILE A 20 2.99 -1.76 6.72
C ILE A 20 2.08 -1.34 5.57
N LEU A 21 2.21 -0.10 5.12
CA LEU A 21 1.49 0.39 3.96
C LEU A 21 2.36 0.19 2.72
N VAL A 22 1.83 -0.52 1.73
CA VAL A 22 2.54 -0.86 0.50
C VAL A 22 1.96 -0.06 -0.65
N TRP A 23 2.82 0.70 -1.34
CA TRP A 23 2.55 1.27 -2.65
C TRP A 23 3.25 0.42 -3.71
N PRO A 24 2.49 -0.43 -4.44
CA PRO A 24 3.03 -1.33 -5.46
C PRO A 24 3.82 -0.63 -6.56
N PHE A 25 3.27 0.48 -7.04
CA PHE A 25 3.75 1.18 -8.21
C PHE A 25 3.54 2.68 -7.94
N GLY A 26 4.62 3.39 -7.63
CA GLY A 26 4.60 4.84 -7.51
C GLY A 26 4.93 5.38 -6.12
N GLU A 27 4.38 6.55 -5.84
CA GLU A 27 4.78 7.42 -4.74
C GLU A 27 3.78 7.40 -3.60
N VAL A 28 4.25 7.69 -2.38
CA VAL A 28 3.39 7.82 -1.22
C VAL A 28 2.47 9.03 -1.42
N ASP A 29 1.16 8.79 -1.46
CA ASP A 29 0.13 9.81 -1.63
C ASP A 29 -0.69 10.03 -0.34
N ALA A 30 -1.16 11.27 -0.18
CA ALA A 30 -1.91 11.67 1.01
C ALA A 30 -3.30 11.00 1.09
N ASN A 31 -3.94 10.71 -0.04
CA ASN A 31 -5.31 10.17 -0.05
C ASN A 31 -5.33 8.72 0.46
N ALA A 32 -4.39 7.89 0.00
CA ALA A 32 -4.20 6.54 0.50
C ALA A 32 -3.90 6.55 1.99
N PHE A 33 -3.00 7.43 2.44
CA PHE A 33 -2.64 7.54 3.85
C PHE A 33 -3.84 7.98 4.72
N ILE A 34 -4.64 8.94 4.27
CA ILE A 34 -5.87 9.35 4.98
C ILE A 34 -6.87 8.20 5.04
N ARG A 35 -7.07 7.45 3.95
CA ARG A 35 -7.95 6.27 3.95
C ARG A 35 -7.47 5.22 4.95
N PHE A 36 -6.17 4.96 5.01
CA PHE A 36 -5.57 4.11 6.02
C PHE A 36 -5.90 4.60 7.44
N LEU A 37 -5.74 5.89 7.73
CA LEU A 37 -6.06 6.45 9.05
C LEU A 37 -7.55 6.28 9.40
N LEU A 38 -8.45 6.43 8.42
CA LEU A 38 -9.90 6.21 8.61
C LEU A 38 -10.25 4.75 8.91
N LEU A 39 -9.52 3.80 8.32
CA LEU A 39 -9.70 2.37 8.56
C LEU A 39 -9.18 1.98 9.95
N VAL A 40 -7.94 2.36 10.27
CA VAL A 40 -7.29 1.97 11.52
C VAL A 40 -7.83 2.77 12.71
N ARG A 41 -8.38 3.96 12.50
CA ARG A 41 -8.90 4.87 13.54
C ARG A 41 -7.88 5.10 14.66
N GLY A 42 -6.66 5.43 14.28
CA GLY A 42 -5.52 5.61 15.16
C GLY A 42 -4.23 5.38 14.40
N LEU A 43 -3.11 5.80 14.98
CA LEU A 43 -1.79 5.66 14.38
C LEU A 43 -1.04 4.54 15.12
N PRO A 44 -0.64 3.46 14.45
CA PRO A 44 0.19 2.44 15.08
C PRO A 44 1.50 3.02 15.64
N GLU A 45 2.12 2.29 16.57
CA GLU A 45 3.42 2.65 17.16
C GLU A 45 4.50 2.75 16.09
N GLN A 46 4.50 1.78 15.16
CA GLN A 46 5.36 1.79 14.00
C GLN A 46 4.55 1.77 12.71
N VAL A 47 4.92 2.64 11.77
CA VAL A 47 4.32 2.69 10.43
C VAL A 47 5.41 2.65 9.38
N LEU A 48 5.41 1.60 8.57
CA LEU A 48 6.32 1.45 7.44
C LEU A 48 5.57 1.86 6.18
N LEU A 49 6.09 2.86 5.49
CA LEU A 49 5.64 3.29 4.18
C LEU A 49 6.56 2.61 3.16
N VAL A 50 6.08 1.53 2.56
CA VAL A 50 6.84 0.71 1.63
C VAL A 50 6.52 1.13 0.20
N ARG A 51 7.53 1.54 -0.56
CA ARG A 51 7.44 1.74 -2.01
C ARG A 51 8.19 0.62 -2.71
N SER A 52 7.56 -0.03 -3.68
CA SER A 52 8.26 -0.97 -4.56
C SER A 52 8.60 -0.34 -5.91
N HIS A 53 9.83 -0.58 -6.35
CA HIS A 53 10.35 -0.13 -7.63
C HIS A 53 10.89 -1.32 -8.41
N VAL A 54 10.65 -1.33 -9.72
CA VAL A 54 11.20 -2.34 -10.63
C VAL A 54 12.30 -1.67 -11.45
N GLU A 55 13.51 -2.22 -11.35
CA GLU A 55 14.71 -1.75 -12.04
C GLU A 55 14.89 -2.51 -13.37
N TYR A 56 15.51 -1.86 -14.35
CA TYR A 56 15.74 -2.46 -15.69
C TYR A 56 16.94 -3.41 -15.72
N VAL A 57 17.02 -4.30 -14.74
CA VAL A 57 18.01 -5.37 -14.63
C VAL A 57 17.31 -6.66 -14.22
N PRO A 58 17.81 -7.85 -14.61
CA PRO A 58 17.09 -9.09 -14.37
C PRO A 58 16.90 -9.38 -12.87
N HIS A 59 17.98 -9.28 -12.09
CA HIS A 59 17.98 -9.51 -10.66
C HIS A 59 18.76 -8.41 -9.95
N LEU A 60 18.27 -7.97 -8.80
CA LEU A 60 18.98 -7.03 -7.93
C LEU A 60 19.70 -7.77 -6.80
N PRO A 61 20.97 -7.48 -6.49
CA PRO A 61 21.62 -8.05 -5.32
C PRO A 61 20.95 -7.56 -4.02
N LEU A 62 20.78 -8.47 -3.05
CA LEU A 62 20.16 -8.22 -1.73
C LEU A 62 20.60 -6.91 -1.06
N SER A 63 21.89 -6.58 -1.13
CA SER A 63 22.45 -5.35 -0.56
C SER A 63 21.88 -4.04 -1.12
N LYS A 64 21.24 -4.08 -2.30
CA LYS A 64 20.61 -2.92 -2.96
C LYS A 64 19.08 -3.01 -2.97
N GLN A 65 18.51 -4.09 -2.44
CA GLN A 65 17.09 -4.36 -2.53
C GLN A 65 16.26 -3.50 -1.59
N ALA A 66 16.81 -3.00 -0.48
CA ALA A 66 16.05 -2.20 0.47
C ALA A 66 16.84 -1.03 1.04
N GLU A 67 16.21 0.14 1.06
CA GLU A 67 16.72 1.35 1.70
C GLU A 67 15.69 1.86 2.70
N VAL A 68 16.14 2.24 3.91
CA VAL A 68 15.25 2.71 4.97
C VAL A 68 15.61 4.13 5.38
N THR A 69 14.62 5.00 5.34
CA THR A 69 14.70 6.39 5.80
C THR A 69 13.75 6.60 6.98
N ALA A 70 14.30 7.04 8.11
CA ALA A 70 13.48 7.41 9.27
C ALA A 70 12.79 8.76 9.03
N LEU A 71 11.48 8.83 9.24
CA LEU A 71 10.67 10.03 9.06
C LEU A 71 10.31 10.71 10.40
N GLY A 72 10.58 10.01 11.52
CA GLY A 72 10.16 10.42 12.86
C GLY A 72 8.78 9.88 13.24
N ASN A 73 8.37 10.06 14.49
CA ASN A 73 7.05 9.65 15.00
C ASN A 73 6.71 8.15 14.82
N GLY A 74 7.74 7.29 14.83
CA GLY A 74 7.61 5.85 14.57
C GLY A 74 7.37 5.50 13.11
N MET A 75 7.54 6.46 12.19
CA MET A 75 7.33 6.25 10.76
C MET A 75 8.66 6.06 10.03
N HIS A 76 8.67 5.10 9.11
CA HIS A 76 9.82 4.76 8.29
C HIS A 76 9.38 4.67 6.83
N LEU A 77 10.13 5.30 5.93
CA LEU A 77 10.02 5.06 4.49
C LEU A 77 10.96 3.91 4.14
N VAL A 78 10.45 2.91 3.44
CA VAL A 78 11.20 1.75 2.97
C VAL A 78 11.07 1.69 1.46
N ASP A 79 12.16 1.91 0.76
CA ASP A 79 12.22 1.73 -0.68
C ASP A 79 12.76 0.35 -0.99
N ILE A 80 11.91 -0.49 -1.57
CA ILE A 80 12.27 -1.83 -2.00
C ILE A 80 12.41 -1.85 -3.51
N ARG A 81 13.53 -2.38 -3.99
CA ARG A 81 13.88 -2.43 -5.40
C ARG A 81 14.01 -3.88 -5.84
N TYR A 82 13.35 -4.21 -6.94
CA TYR A 82 13.37 -5.53 -7.56
C TYR A 82 13.91 -5.42 -8.98
N GLY A 83 14.62 -6.45 -9.45
CA GLY A 83 14.85 -6.64 -10.87
C GLY A 83 13.57 -7.10 -11.57
N PHE A 84 13.49 -6.93 -12.89
CA PHE A 84 12.29 -7.29 -13.66
C PHE A 84 12.00 -8.81 -13.68
N ALA A 85 13.00 -9.65 -13.38
CA ALA A 85 12.87 -11.09 -13.29
C ALA A 85 12.95 -11.61 -11.85
N ASP A 86 13.00 -10.71 -10.85
CA ASP A 86 12.88 -11.10 -9.45
C ASP A 86 11.43 -11.46 -9.12
N ASP A 87 11.28 -12.40 -8.18
CA ASP A 87 10.01 -12.68 -7.53
C ASP A 87 9.81 -11.71 -6.36
N PRO A 88 8.85 -10.77 -6.44
CA PRO A 88 8.68 -9.78 -5.39
C PRO A 88 8.08 -10.39 -4.11
N ASP A 89 8.75 -10.18 -2.99
CA ASP A 89 8.36 -10.67 -1.67
C ASP A 89 8.68 -9.61 -0.61
N ILE A 90 7.66 -8.81 -0.27
CA ILE A 90 7.82 -7.71 0.69
C ILE A 90 8.15 -8.24 2.09
N PRO A 91 7.45 -9.26 2.64
CA PRO A 91 7.78 -9.80 3.95
C PRO A 91 9.22 -10.29 4.04
N GLN A 92 9.74 -10.95 3.01
CA GLN A 92 11.13 -11.39 2.94
C GLN A 92 12.08 -10.20 2.91
N ALA A 93 11.84 -9.21 2.03
CA ALA A 93 12.67 -8.02 1.93
C ALA A 93 12.73 -7.24 3.25
N LEU A 94 11.61 -7.14 3.97
CA LEU A 94 11.55 -6.46 5.27
C LEU A 94 12.31 -7.22 6.37
N ARG A 95 12.33 -8.56 6.35
CA ARG A 95 13.10 -9.37 7.31
C ARG A 95 14.61 -9.20 7.15
N CYS A 96 15.08 -8.84 5.96
CA CYS A 96 16.51 -8.58 5.71
C CYS A 96 16.98 -7.22 6.23
N ILE A 97 16.09 -6.40 6.79
CA ILE A 97 16.42 -5.08 7.32
C ILE A 97 16.66 -5.18 8.82
N ASP A 98 17.93 -5.32 9.23
CA ASP A 98 18.33 -5.44 10.65
C ASP A 98 17.95 -4.22 11.52
N ARG A 99 17.63 -3.08 10.90
CA ARG A 99 17.34 -1.82 11.60
C ARG A 99 15.89 -1.67 12.07
N LEU A 100 15.00 -2.62 11.73
CA LEU A 100 13.59 -2.57 12.09
C LEU A 100 13.26 -3.75 13.01
N ASP A 101 12.81 -3.45 14.24
CA ASP A 101 12.30 -4.46 15.15
C ASP A 101 10.85 -4.80 14.77
N LEU A 102 10.69 -5.82 13.93
CA LEU A 102 9.40 -6.24 13.39
C LEU A 102 8.98 -7.57 14.02
N ASP A 103 8.01 -7.53 14.93
CA ASP A 103 7.36 -8.72 15.48
C ASP A 103 6.32 -9.25 14.46
N PRO A 104 6.55 -10.42 13.82
CA PRO A 104 5.67 -10.95 12.79
C PRO A 104 4.21 -11.09 13.23
N SER A 105 3.96 -11.32 14.52
CA SER A 105 2.62 -11.52 15.09
C SER A 105 1.81 -10.21 15.20
N LYS A 106 2.47 -9.06 15.11
CA LYS A 106 1.86 -7.72 15.25
C LYS A 106 1.85 -6.93 13.95
N LEU A 107 2.32 -7.53 12.86
CA LEU A 107 2.34 -6.90 11.54
C LEU A 107 0.94 -6.93 10.92
N ARG A 108 0.52 -5.79 10.40
CA ARG A 108 -0.66 -5.66 9.54
C ARG A 108 -0.26 -4.98 8.24
N TYR A 109 -0.59 -5.60 7.13
CA TYR A 109 -0.28 -5.12 5.79
C TYR A 109 -1.49 -4.40 5.20
N TYR A 110 -1.23 -3.26 4.59
CA TYR A 110 -2.21 -2.42 3.91
C TYR A 110 -1.71 -2.14 2.50
N VAL A 111 -2.29 -2.80 1.51
CA VAL A 111 -1.85 -2.63 0.12
C VAL A 111 -2.70 -1.58 -0.55
N ILE A 112 -2.05 -0.57 -1.11
CA ILE A 112 -2.73 0.46 -1.85
C ILE A 112 -3.00 -0.05 -3.26
N ASP A 113 -4.27 -0.23 -3.60
CA ASP A 113 -4.71 -0.55 -4.95
C ASP A 113 -5.25 0.71 -5.62
N ASP A 114 -4.44 1.27 -6.52
CA ASP A 114 -4.82 2.42 -7.34
C ASP A 114 -5.44 2.01 -8.68
N ARG A 115 -5.61 0.70 -8.95
CA ARG A 115 -6.26 0.23 -10.18
C ARG A 115 -7.66 0.84 -10.26
N ALA A 116 -7.93 1.56 -11.34
CA ALA A 116 -9.23 2.15 -11.56
C ALA A 116 -10.30 1.06 -11.67
N ALA A 117 -11.35 1.14 -10.86
CA ALA A 117 -12.50 0.27 -11.03
C ALA A 117 -13.14 0.51 -12.41
N ALA A 118 -13.48 -0.55 -13.13
CA ALA A 118 -14.13 -0.52 -14.46
C ALA A 118 -15.33 0.46 -14.54
N ARG A 119 -16.01 0.64 -13.41
CA ARG A 119 -17.21 1.46 -13.25
C ARG A 119 -16.91 2.96 -13.12
N SER A 120 -15.66 3.37 -12.87
CA SER A 120 -15.30 4.77 -12.62
C SER A 120 -15.11 5.61 -13.89
N VAL A 121 -14.96 4.97 -15.07
CA VAL A 121 -14.68 5.67 -16.34
C VAL A 121 -15.98 6.10 -17.04
N ARG A 122 -16.35 7.37 -16.85
CA ARG A 122 -17.52 7.98 -17.51
C ARG A 122 -17.32 7.98 -19.04
N GLY A 123 -18.30 7.45 -19.78
CA GLY A 123 -18.29 7.42 -21.25
C GLY A 123 -17.79 6.12 -21.90
N MET A 124 -17.31 5.15 -21.10
CA MET A 124 -16.86 3.85 -21.64
C MET A 124 -18.05 3.03 -22.18
N PRO A 125 -18.03 2.51 -23.43
CA PRO A 125 -19.06 1.60 -23.95
C PRO A 125 -19.27 0.36 -23.06
N MET A 126 -20.49 -0.18 -23.01
CA MET A 126 -20.83 -1.32 -22.15
C MET A 126 -19.96 -2.56 -22.40
N TRP A 127 -19.66 -2.87 -23.65
CA TRP A 127 -18.81 -4.01 -24.00
C TRP A 127 -17.37 -3.82 -23.51
N GLN A 128 -16.84 -2.60 -23.52
CA GLN A 128 -15.51 -2.29 -22.98
C GLN A 128 -15.48 -2.42 -21.47
N ARG A 129 -16.55 -1.99 -20.77
CA ARG A 129 -16.67 -2.19 -19.32
C ARG A 129 -16.68 -3.67 -18.95
N TRP A 130 -17.40 -4.47 -19.72
CA TRP A 130 -17.45 -5.92 -19.51
C TRP A 130 -16.09 -6.58 -19.75
N LEU A 131 -15.42 -6.26 -20.86
CA LEU A 131 -14.08 -6.77 -21.15
C LEU A 131 -13.07 -6.36 -20.08
N PHE A 132 -13.08 -5.09 -19.67
CA PHE A 132 -12.20 -4.60 -18.61
C PHE A 132 -12.46 -5.32 -17.29
N ALA A 133 -13.73 -5.45 -16.87
CA ALA A 133 -14.07 -6.17 -15.65
C ALA A 133 -13.61 -7.63 -15.69
N MET A 134 -13.77 -8.30 -16.84
CA MET A 134 -13.29 -9.67 -17.03
C MET A 134 -11.77 -9.76 -16.92
N LEU A 135 -11.03 -8.89 -17.61
CA LEU A 135 -9.56 -8.86 -17.57
C LEU A 135 -9.03 -8.52 -16.18
N SER A 136 -9.65 -7.56 -15.49
CA SER A 136 -9.26 -7.20 -14.12
C SER A 136 -9.51 -8.33 -13.14
N ALA A 137 -10.61 -9.08 -13.29
CA ALA A 137 -10.91 -10.23 -12.44
C ALA A 137 -9.95 -11.41 -12.66
N MET A 138 -9.28 -11.48 -13.82
CA MET A 138 -8.24 -12.48 -14.11
C MET A 138 -6.85 -12.04 -13.65
N CYS A 139 -6.69 -10.79 -13.22
CA CYS A 139 -5.41 -10.29 -12.76
C CYS A 139 -5.12 -10.79 -11.34
N VAL A 140 -3.86 -11.14 -11.08
CA VAL A 140 -3.40 -11.45 -9.73
C VAL A 140 -3.64 -10.26 -8.80
N SER A 141 -4.06 -10.55 -7.57
CA SER A 141 -4.19 -9.53 -6.53
C SER A 141 -2.82 -8.95 -6.18
N LEU A 142 -2.79 -7.71 -5.68
CA LEU A 142 -1.52 -7.11 -5.27
C LEU A 142 -0.96 -7.81 -4.03
N ALA A 143 -1.83 -8.24 -3.11
CA ALA A 143 -1.43 -9.03 -1.95
C ALA A 143 -0.72 -10.33 -2.36
N GLU A 144 -1.27 -11.06 -3.33
CA GLU A 144 -0.68 -12.29 -3.86
C GLU A 144 0.62 -12.01 -4.64
N TYR A 145 0.64 -10.96 -5.47
CA TYR A 145 1.82 -10.57 -6.23
C TYR A 145 3.03 -10.30 -5.32
N PHE A 146 2.84 -9.62 -4.18
CA PHE A 146 3.90 -9.35 -3.19
C PHE A 146 4.03 -10.41 -2.10
N ARG A 147 3.34 -11.55 -2.23
CA ARG A 147 3.37 -12.68 -1.29
C ARG A 147 3.02 -12.29 0.15
N LEU A 148 2.05 -11.39 0.31
CA LEU A 148 1.63 -10.93 1.61
C LEU A 148 0.76 -11.98 2.32
N PRO A 149 0.90 -12.17 3.64
CA PRO A 149 0.04 -13.09 4.39
C PRO A 149 -1.42 -12.62 4.37
N GLU A 150 -2.32 -13.44 3.84
CA GLU A 150 -3.75 -13.08 3.68
C GLU A 150 -4.41 -12.71 5.01
N GLU A 151 -4.08 -13.43 6.09
CA GLU A 151 -4.67 -13.26 7.42
C GLU A 151 -4.46 -11.85 8.01
N CYS A 152 -3.40 -11.18 7.59
CA CYS A 152 -2.97 -9.89 8.11
C CYS A 152 -2.96 -8.79 7.04
N THR A 153 -3.54 -9.04 5.86
CA THR A 153 -3.51 -8.10 4.72
C THR A 153 -4.89 -7.48 4.47
N THR A 154 -4.91 -6.17 4.23
CA THR A 154 -6.11 -5.44 3.83
C THR A 154 -5.80 -4.57 2.61
N GLU A 155 -6.58 -4.72 1.54
CA GLU A 155 -6.45 -3.87 0.36
C GLU A 155 -7.22 -2.55 0.54
N ILE A 156 -6.60 -1.43 0.16
CA ILE A 156 -7.16 -0.08 0.24
C ILE A 156 -7.28 0.47 -1.16
N GLN A 157 -8.52 0.66 -1.62
CA GLN A 157 -8.79 1.31 -2.89
C GLN A 157 -8.80 2.84 -2.72
N VAL A 158 -7.94 3.56 -3.46
CA VAL A 158 -7.82 5.03 -3.37
C VAL A 158 -8.88 5.75 -4.23
N ASN A 159 -9.24 5.14 -5.36
CA ASN A 159 -10.19 5.70 -6.33
C ASN A 159 -11.62 5.16 -6.19
N ALA A 160 -11.92 4.45 -5.11
CA ALA A 160 -13.31 4.12 -4.76
C ALA A 160 -14.03 5.44 -4.42
N ARG A 161 -14.73 6.02 -5.40
CA ARG A 161 -15.72 7.08 -5.16
C ARG A 161 -16.75 6.51 -4.20
N ASP A 162 -16.91 7.20 -3.09
CA ASP A 162 -17.86 6.88 -2.04
C ASP A 162 -19.30 6.98 -2.58
N GLU A 163 -19.97 5.84 -2.77
CA GLU A 163 -21.37 5.79 -3.18
C GLU A 163 -22.35 6.14 -2.03
N ARG A 164 -21.89 6.51 -0.82
CA ARG A 164 -22.78 6.91 0.30
C ARG A 164 -23.09 8.41 0.41
N SER A 165 -23.13 9.15 -0.70
CA SER A 165 -23.65 10.54 -0.70
C SER A 165 -24.83 10.81 -1.66
N TYR A 166 -25.45 9.78 -2.24
CA TYR A 166 -26.73 9.94 -2.94
C TYR A 166 -27.85 9.16 -2.26
N GLY A 167 -28.15 9.57 -1.03
CA GLY A 167 -29.45 9.36 -0.41
C GLY A 167 -30.13 10.72 -0.21
N THR A 168 -31.31 10.89 -0.83
CA THR A 168 -32.29 11.99 -0.65
C THR A 168 -32.27 13.14 -1.66
N LYS A 169 -33.08 12.97 -2.71
CA LYS A 169 -34.21 13.84 -3.14
C LYS A 169 -34.45 13.69 -4.64
N ARG A 170 -35.37 12.82 -5.01
CA ARG A 170 -36.69 13.19 -5.52
C ARG A 170 -37.58 11.96 -5.66
#